data_AF-A0A1Q3E7P4-F1
#
_entry.id   AF-A0A1Q3E7P4-F1
#
_cell.length_a   1.000
_cell.length_b   1.000
_cell.length_c   1.000
_cell.angle_alpha   90.00
_cell.angle_beta   90.00
_cell.angle_gamma   90.00
#
_symmetry.space_group_name_H-M   'P 1'
#
loop_
_entity.id
_entity.type
_entity.pdbx_description
1 polymer ?
#
loop_
_entity_poly.entity_id
_entity_poly.type
_entity_poly.pdbx_seq_one_letter_code
_entity_poly.pdbx_strand_id
1 'polypeptide(L)'
;MIWLSSRGGAGPAGSQVGTADVDGVTWNLFQGVVETWTVFSFVAPSEITDFNSDLLPFYTFLIDNHGVPSSQFLVQAQAGTEPFVGSATLSTSSYAISIN
;
A
#
# COMPACT_ATOMS: atom_id res chain seq x y z
N MET A 1 -3.38 1.02 -0.22
CA MET A 1 -2.60 -0.08 0.39
C MET A 1 -1.14 0.08 0.02
N ILE A 2 -0.23 -0.27 0.91
CA ILE A 2 1.22 -0.30 0.65
C ILE A 2 1.66 -1.74 0.93
N TRP A 3 1.96 -2.49 -0.12
CA TRP A 3 2.29 -3.90 -0.06
C TRP A 3 3.80 -4.05 -0.03
N LEU A 4 4.33 -4.36 1.15
CA LEU A 4 5.76 -4.58 1.38
C LEU A 4 6.23 -5.95 0.85
N SER A 5 5.30 -6.88 0.61
CA SER A 5 5.58 -8.22 0.09
C SER A 5 4.33 -8.77 -0.61
N SER A 6 4.51 -9.53 -1.68
CA SER A 6 3.45 -10.21 -2.45
C SER A 6 3.68 -11.72 -2.58
N ARG A 7 4.38 -12.30 -1.58
CA ARG A 7 4.66 -13.74 -1.51
C ARG A 7 3.39 -14.58 -1.71
N GLY A 8 3.53 -15.69 -2.43
CA GLY A 8 2.42 -16.62 -2.69
C GLY A 8 1.56 -16.29 -3.90
N GLY A 9 1.85 -15.19 -4.62
CA GLY A 9 1.24 -14.89 -5.92
C GLY A 9 -0.13 -14.22 -5.84
N ALA A 10 -0.54 -13.72 -4.66
CA ALA A 10 -1.69 -12.85 -4.54
C ALA A 10 -1.46 -11.54 -5.33
N GLY A 11 -2.54 -10.99 -5.88
CA GLY A 11 -2.51 -9.74 -6.66
C GLY A 11 -3.42 -8.68 -6.04
N PRO A 12 -3.08 -7.38 -6.19
CA PRO A 12 -3.97 -6.29 -5.79
C PRO A 12 -5.29 -6.28 -6.58
N ALA A 13 -6.29 -5.59 -6.04
CA ALA A 13 -7.52 -5.32 -6.79
C ALA A 13 -7.23 -4.48 -8.05
N GLY A 14 -7.89 -4.86 -9.16
CA GLY A 14 -7.83 -4.12 -10.42
C GLY A 14 -6.60 -4.43 -11.26
N SER A 15 -6.03 -3.40 -11.89
CA SER A 15 -4.90 -3.53 -12.82
C SER A 15 -3.81 -2.51 -12.51
N GLN A 16 -2.58 -2.79 -12.96
CA GLN A 16 -1.49 -1.85 -12.85
C GLN A 16 -1.78 -0.62 -13.73
N VAL A 17 -1.68 0.57 -13.15
CA VAL A 17 -1.90 1.87 -13.81
C VAL A 17 -0.60 2.65 -14.01
N GLY A 18 0.51 2.19 -13.43
CA GLY A 18 1.82 2.79 -13.62
C GLY A 18 2.82 2.38 -12.56
N THR A 19 3.79 3.25 -12.34
CA THR A 19 4.76 3.19 -11.24
C THR A 19 4.72 4.49 -10.45
N ALA A 20 5.12 4.45 -9.18
CA ALA A 20 5.23 5.61 -8.32
C ALA A 20 6.57 5.59 -7.59
N ASP A 21 7.35 6.67 -7.70
CA ASP A 21 8.58 6.84 -6.94
C ASP A 21 8.26 7.60 -5.65
N VAL A 22 8.21 6.86 -4.54
CA VAL A 22 7.85 7.41 -3.22
C VAL A 22 8.84 6.87 -2.20
N ASP A 23 9.45 7.79 -1.44
CA ASP A 23 10.42 7.50 -0.37
C ASP A 23 11.56 6.56 -0.77
N GLY A 24 12.08 6.74 -1.99
CA GLY A 24 13.23 5.99 -2.50
C GLY A 24 12.91 4.59 -3.01
N VAL A 25 11.63 4.21 -3.08
CA VAL A 25 11.16 2.96 -3.68
C VAL A 25 10.31 3.26 -4.91
N THR A 26 10.59 2.56 -6.02
CA THR A 26 9.74 2.55 -7.21
C THR A 26 8.67 1.47 -7.07
N TRP A 27 7.46 1.88 -6.72
CA TRP A 27 6.31 1.00 -6.49
C TRP A 27 5.58 0.70 -7.81
N ASN A 28 5.13 -0.54 -7.99
CA ASN A 28 4.12 -0.85 -9.00
C ASN A 28 2.75 -0.39 -8.48
N LEU A 29 2.11 0.56 -9.17
CA LEU A 29 0.86 1.15 -8.71
C LEU A 29 -0.34 0.48 -9.40
N PHE A 30 -1.24 -0.08 -8.60
CA PHE A 30 -2.49 -0.68 -9.04
C PHE A 30 -3.67 0.18 -8.61
N GLN A 31 -4.71 0.20 -9.45
CA GLN A 31 -6.00 0.80 -9.13
C GLN A 31 -7.11 -0.19 -9.43
N GLY A 32 -8.04 -0.32 -8.47
CA GLY A 32 -9.21 -1.17 -8.60
C GLY A 32 -10.39 -0.67 -7.78
N VAL A 33 -11.46 -1.46 -7.77
CA VAL A 33 -12.66 -1.21 -6.96
C VAL A 33 -12.94 -2.45 -6.12
N VAL A 34 -13.12 -2.26 -4.81
CA VAL A 34 -13.58 -3.30 -3.87
C VAL A 34 -14.87 -2.80 -3.25
N GLU A 35 -15.97 -3.51 -3.49
CA GLU A 35 -17.32 -3.06 -3.18
C GLU A 35 -17.59 -1.66 -3.78
N THR A 36 -17.68 -0.62 -2.96
CA THR A 36 -17.89 0.77 -3.36
C THR A 36 -16.63 1.63 -3.25
N TRP A 37 -15.51 1.05 -2.79
CA TRP A 37 -14.27 1.76 -2.54
C TRP A 37 -13.36 1.72 -3.77
N THR A 38 -12.84 2.88 -4.17
CA THR A 38 -11.67 2.94 -5.06
C THR A 38 -10.42 2.61 -4.24
N VAL A 39 -9.66 1.61 -4.67
CA VAL A 39 -8.47 1.13 -3.97
C VAL A 39 -7.24 1.38 -4.82
N PHE A 40 -6.28 2.10 -4.26
CA PHE A 40 -4.92 2.21 -4.80
C PHE A 40 -3.99 1.29 -4.02
N SER A 41 -3.15 0.52 -4.71
CA SER A 41 -2.16 -0.36 -4.07
C SER A 41 -0.76 -0.10 -4.64
N PHE A 42 0.15 0.34 -3.78
CA PHE A 42 1.57 0.48 -4.07
C PHE A 42 2.24 -0.86 -3.73
N VAL A 43 2.74 -1.58 -4.74
CA VAL A 43 3.37 -2.90 -4.55
C VAL A 43 4.88 -2.79 -4.74
N ALA A 44 5.63 -3.16 -3.71
CA ALA A 44 7.09 -3.12 -3.76
C ALA A 44 7.62 -4.07 -4.86
N PRO A 45 8.70 -3.70 -5.56
CA PRO A 45 9.29 -4.53 -6.63
C PRO A 45 10.00 -5.77 -6.07
N SER A 46 10.38 -5.72 -4.80
CA SER A 46 10.95 -6.82 -4.02
C SER A 46 10.47 -6.70 -2.58
N GLU A 47 10.59 -7.78 -1.81
CA GLU A 47 10.19 -7.77 -0.40
C GLU A 47 10.95 -6.74 0.43
N ILE A 48 10.21 -6.06 1.31
CA ILE A 48 10.71 -5.15 2.33
C ILE A 48 10.30 -5.71 3.70
N THR A 49 11.29 -6.05 4.53
CA THR A 49 11.06 -6.62 5.88
C THR A 49 11.26 -5.62 7.02
N ASP A 50 11.85 -4.46 6.71
CA ASP A 50 12.00 -3.33 7.62
C ASP A 50 11.54 -2.06 6.88
N PHE A 51 10.47 -1.44 7.37
CA PHE A 51 9.81 -0.31 6.71
C PHE A 51 9.59 0.81 7.71
N ASN A 52 10.23 1.94 7.43
CA ASN A 52 10.12 3.17 8.20
C ASN A 52 9.99 4.34 7.21
N SER A 53 8.78 4.86 7.07
CA SER A 53 8.42 5.84 6.04
C SER A 53 7.36 6.80 6.56
N ASP A 54 7.33 8.00 5.98
CA ASP A 54 6.15 8.86 6.07
C ASP A 54 5.09 8.34 5.10
N LEU A 55 3.83 8.29 5.53
CA LEU A 55 2.73 7.86 4.67
C LEU A 55 2.11 9.01 3.88
N LEU A 56 2.36 10.26 4.28
CA LEU A 56 1.84 11.45 3.60
C LEU A 56 2.32 11.54 2.13
N PRO A 57 3.58 11.26 1.76
CA PRO A 57 4.05 11.24 0.37
C PRO A 57 3.25 10.32 -0.56
N PHE A 58 2.78 9.18 -0.06
CA PHE A 58 1.93 8.27 -0.84
C PHE A 58 0.58 8.91 -1.15
N TYR A 59 -0.02 9.60 -0.17
CA TYR A 59 -1.29 10.28 -0.35
C TYR A 59 -1.16 11.51 -1.27
N THR A 60 -0.10 12.31 -1.11
CA THR A 60 0.17 13.45 -2.00
C THR A 60 0.41 12.99 -3.43
N PHE A 61 1.13 11.89 -3.64
CA PHE A 61 1.30 11.30 -4.98
C PHE A 61 -0.05 11.02 -5.64
N LEU A 62 -1.01 10.45 -4.91
CA LEU A 62 -2.35 10.15 -5.43
C LEU A 62 -3.19 11.41 -5.69
N ILE A 63 -3.04 12.46 -4.88
CA ILE A 63 -3.68 13.76 -5.16
C ILE A 63 -3.16 14.32 -6.49
N ASP A 64 -1.83 14.37 -6.64
CA ASP A 64 -1.18 15.05 -7.75
C ASP A 64 -1.35 14.29 -9.09
N ASN A 65 -1.41 12.96 -9.05
CA ASN A 65 -1.36 12.12 -10.25
C ASN A 65 -2.64 11.33 -10.53
N HIS A 66 -3.49 11.09 -9.52
CA HIS A 66 -4.65 10.20 -9.63
C HIS A 66 -5.98 10.86 -9.21
N GLY A 67 -5.97 12.17 -8.95
CA GLY A 67 -7.20 12.93 -8.69
C GLY A 67 -7.89 12.58 -7.38
N VAL A 68 -7.16 11.99 -6.42
CA VAL A 68 -7.70 11.79 -5.08
C VAL A 68 -7.94 13.17 -4.44
N PRO A 69 -9.14 13.47 -3.91
CA PRO A 69 -9.41 14.78 -3.34
C PRO A 69 -8.57 15.03 -2.08
N SER A 70 -7.94 16.21 -1.98
CA SER A 70 -7.22 16.66 -0.78
C SER A 70 -8.13 16.94 0.42
N SER A 71 -9.45 16.93 0.22
CA SER A 71 -10.46 17.11 1.25
C SER A 71 -10.82 15.81 1.99
N GLN A 72 -10.21 14.68 1.63
CA GLN A 72 -10.38 13.42 2.38
C GLN A 72 -9.65 13.49 3.73
N PHE A 73 -10.04 12.62 4.66
CA PHE A 73 -9.47 12.55 6.00
C PHE A 73 -9.01 11.13 6.31
N LEU A 74 -7.93 10.99 7.07
CA LEU A 74 -7.47 9.69 7.55
C LEU A 74 -8.45 9.13 8.59
N VAL A 75 -9.04 7.98 8.30
CA VAL A 75 -9.97 7.31 9.23
C VAL A 75 -9.25 6.20 10.01
N GLN A 76 -8.37 5.46 9.34
CA GLN A 76 -7.65 4.32 9.91
C GLN A 76 -6.29 4.17 9.26
N ALA A 77 -5.32 3.71 10.05
CA ALA A 77 -4.03 3.26 9.56
C ALA A 77 -3.68 1.91 10.21
N GLN A 78 -3.42 0.91 9.36
CA GLN A 78 -3.38 -0.50 9.74
C GLN A 78 -2.19 -1.18 9.04
N ALA A 79 -1.67 -2.25 9.64
CA ALA A 79 -0.68 -3.13 9.04
C ALA A 79 -1.01 -4.59 9.37
N GLY A 80 -0.72 -5.50 8.43
CA GLY A 80 -1.04 -6.92 8.56
C GLY A 80 -0.73 -7.71 7.30
N THR A 81 -1.39 -8.86 7.15
CA THR A 81 -1.30 -9.73 5.98
C THR A 81 -2.69 -10.13 5.50
N GLU A 82 -2.85 -10.32 4.18
CA GLU A 82 -4.05 -10.87 3.56
C GLU A 82 -3.73 -12.28 3.03
N PRO A 83 -4.03 -13.35 3.79
CA PRO A 83 -3.77 -14.72 3.35
C PRO A 83 -4.85 -15.20 2.37
N PHE A 84 -4.43 -15.96 1.35
CA PHE A 84 -5.34 -16.53 0.34
C PHE A 84 -5.35 -18.06 0.39
N VAL A 85 -4.19 -18.68 0.25
CA VAL A 85 -4.02 -20.15 0.24
C VAL A 85 -2.75 -20.55 0.98
N GLY A 86 -2.69 -21.80 1.42
CA GLY A 86 -1.52 -22.35 2.13
C GLY A 86 -1.49 -22.04 3.62
N SER A 87 -0.30 -22.10 4.21
CA SER A 87 -0.07 -21.85 5.64
C SER A 87 1.25 -21.11 5.83
N ALA A 88 1.23 -20.05 6.65
CA ALA A 88 2.38 -19.23 6.97
C ALA A 88 2.17 -18.52 8.32
N THR A 89 3.23 -17.95 8.86
CA THR A 89 3.18 -17.09 10.05
C THR A 89 3.80 -15.73 9.72
N LEU A 90 3.02 -14.67 9.87
CA LEU A 90 3.55 -13.31 9.91
C LEU A 90 4.03 -13.02 11.35
N SER A 91 5.29 -12.64 11.51
CA SER A 91 5.84 -12.20 12.79
C SER A 91 6.22 -10.73 12.69
N THR A 92 5.56 -9.87 13.47
CA THR A 92 5.86 -8.44 13.55
C THR A 92 6.61 -8.15 14.84
N SER A 93 7.89 -7.83 14.73
CA SER A 93 8.73 -7.52 15.90
C SER A 93 8.43 -6.15 16.51
N SER A 94 8.06 -5.18 15.68
CA SER A 94 7.69 -3.83 16.09
C SER A 94 6.68 -3.24 15.11
N TYR A 95 5.73 -2.45 15.62
CA TYR A 95 4.82 -1.64 14.83
C TYR A 95 4.57 -0.34 15.58
N ALA A 96 4.75 0.79 14.89
CA ALA A 96 4.47 2.11 15.42
C ALA A 96 3.87 2.98 14.32
N ILE A 97 2.94 3.85 14.72
CA ILE A 97 2.39 4.89 13.86
C ILE A 97 2.11 6.14 14.70
N SER A 98 2.42 7.29 14.15
CA SER A 98 2.15 8.60 14.75
C SER A 98 1.53 9.51 13.71
N ILE A 99 0.47 10.21 14.10
CA ILE A 99 -0.14 11.29 13.32
C ILE A 99 0.16 12.58 14.06
N ASN A 100 0.84 13.52 13.40
CA ASN A 100 1.37 14.75 13.98
C ASN A 100 0.62 15.98 13.46
#